data_AF-A0A3B9LC17-F1
#
_entry.id   AF-A0A3B9LC17-F1
#
_cell.length_a   1.000
_cell.length_b   1.000
_cell.length_c   1.000
_cell.angle_alpha   90.00
_cell.angle_beta   90.00
_cell.angle_gamma   90.00
#
_symmetry.space_group_name_H-M   'P 1'
#
loop_
_entity.id
_entity.type
_entity.pdbx_description
1 polymer ?
#
loop_
_entity_poly.entity_id
_entity_poly.type
_entity_poly.pdbx_seq_one_letter_code
_entity_poly.pdbx_strand_id
1 'polypeptide(L)' 'AGEAKPLAQDPVLEGRLKTLSQELRCLVCQNQTLSESNAPLAEDLRNEIRQQMREGKSNQEVIDY' A
#
# COMPACT_ATOMS: atom_id res chain seq x y z
N ALA A 1 3.97 -4.64 -24.35
CA ALA A 1 2.95 -4.76 -23.31
C ALA A 1 3.66 -5.20 -22.03
N GLY A 2 3.77 -4.30 -21.04
CA GLY A 2 4.48 -4.57 -19.79
C GLY A 2 3.70 -5.58 -18.96
N GLU A 3 4.21 -6.78 -18.88
CA GLU A 3 3.72 -7.86 -18.03
C GLU A 3 3.75 -7.44 -16.56
N ALA A 4 2.59 -7.02 -16.05
CA ALA A 4 2.38 -6.78 -14.62
C ALA A 4 2.46 -8.13 -13.90
N LYS A 5 3.66 -8.49 -13.45
CA LYS A 5 3.89 -9.68 -12.62
C LYS A 5 2.91 -9.67 -11.43
N PRO A 6 2.23 -10.80 -11.16
CA PRO A 6 1.42 -10.95 -9.95
C PRO A 6 2.26 -10.64 -8.72
N LEU A 7 1.85 -9.64 -7.94
CA LEU A 7 2.54 -9.17 -6.73
C LEU A 7 2.81 -10.24 -5.68
N ALA A 8 2.04 -11.33 -5.67
CA ALA A 8 2.31 -12.49 -4.83
C ALA A 8 3.70 -13.11 -5.08
N GLN A 9 4.42 -12.68 -6.13
CA GLN A 9 5.75 -13.15 -6.49
C GLN A 9 6.84 -12.10 -6.27
N ASP A 10 6.51 -10.89 -5.79
CA ASP A 10 7.49 -9.81 -5.59
C ASP A 10 7.67 -9.49 -4.10
N PRO A 11 8.57 -10.22 -3.40
CA PRO A 11 8.75 -10.09 -1.95
C PRO A 11 9.26 -8.70 -1.54
N VAL A 12 9.91 -7.96 -2.46
CA VAL A 12 10.36 -6.59 -2.23
C VAL A 12 9.16 -5.66 -2.15
N LEU A 13 8.22 -5.81 -3.08
CA LEU A 13 7.02 -4.99 -3.16
C LEU A 13 6.08 -5.25 -1.98
N GLU A 14 5.88 -6.52 -1.59
CA GLU A 14 5.14 -6.86 -0.36
C GLU A 14 5.80 -6.31 0.90
N GLY A 15 7.13 -6.38 1.01
CA GLY A 15 7.86 -5.80 2.13
C GLY A 15 7.65 -4.29 2.26
N ARG A 16 7.72 -3.57 1.14
CA ARG A 16 7.46 -2.13 1.09
C ARG A 16 6.02 -1.78 1.46
N LEU A 17 5.04 -2.49 0.88
CA LEU A 17 3.63 -2.30 1.19
C LEU A 17 3.36 -2.52 2.68
N LYS A 18 3.94 -3.58 3.27
CA LYS A 18 3.80 -3.88 4.69
C LYS A 18 4.36 -2.75 5.56
N THR A 19 5.55 -2.24 5.25
CA THR A 19 6.15 -1.11 5.99
C THR A 19 5.26 0.12 5.91
N LEU A 20 4.90 0.58 4.71
CA LEU A 20 4.04 1.76 4.56
C LEU A 20 2.68 1.60 5.23
N SER A 21 2.09 0.40 5.13
CA SER A 21 0.79 0.14 5.74
C SER A 21 0.84 0.13 7.26
N GLN A 22 2.01 -0.02 7.89
CA GLN A 22 2.21 0.07 9.34
C GLN A 22 2.46 1.52 9.79
N GLU A 23 3.02 2.35 8.91
CA GLU A 23 3.32 3.76 9.21
C GLU A 23 2.10 4.67 8.96
N LEU A 24 1.35 4.41 7.90
CA LEU A 24 0.18 5.18 7.51
C LEU A 24 -1.02 4.82 8.39
N ARG A 25 -1.64 5.84 8.97
CA ARG A 25 -2.85 5.71 9.79
C ARG A 25 -4.08 6.08 8.98
N CYS A 26 -5.13 5.29 9.12
CA CYS A 26 -6.41 5.60 8.51
C CYS A 26 -7.14 6.66 9.37
N LEU A 27 -7.31 7.86 8.81
CA LEU A 27 -7.96 8.99 9.48
C LEU A 27 -9.41 8.71 9.91
N VAL A 28 -10.08 7.76 9.25
CA VAL A 28 -11.47 7.39 9.57
C VAL A 28 -11.58 6.11 10.41
N CYS A 29 -10.46 5.45 10.73
CA CYS A 29 -10.47 4.10 11.31
C CYS A 29 -9.98 4.07 12.77
N GLN A 30 -10.59 4.85 13.67
CA GLN A 30 -10.26 4.82 15.12
C GLN A 30 -8.74 4.90 15.41
N ASN A 31 -7.98 5.67 14.62
CA ASN A 31 -6.53 5.83 14.73
C ASN A 31 -5.70 4.53 14.49
N GLN A 32 -6.27 3.53 13.83
CA GLN A 32 -5.58 2.29 13.42
C GLN A 32 -4.68 2.52 12.20
N THR A 33 -3.64 1.70 12.07
CA THR A 33 -2.80 1.68 10.86
C THR A 33 -3.58 1.11 9.67
N LEU A 34 -3.13 1.38 8.44
CA LEU A 34 -3.71 0.78 7.23
C LEU A 34 -3.59 -0.75 7.25
N SER A 35 -2.58 -1.31 7.91
CA SER A 35 -2.42 -2.75 8.06
C SER A 35 -3.43 -3.37 9.03
N GLU A 36 -3.73 -2.68 10.13
CA GLU A 36 -4.59 -3.19 11.20
C GLU A 36 -6.07 -2.92 10.96
N SER A 37 -6.38 -1.87 10.22
CA SER A 37 -7.75 -1.51 9.89
C SER A 37 -8.37 -2.48 8.88
N ASN A 38 -9.57 -2.95 9.22
CA ASN A 38 -10.45 -3.72 8.32
C ASN A 38 -11.53 -2.85 7.66
N ALA A 39 -11.42 -1.52 7.77
CA ALA A 39 -12.36 -0.63 7.13
C ALA A 39 -12.21 -0.71 5.59
N PRO A 40 -13.30 -0.53 4.83
CA PRO A 40 -13.24 -0.54 3.37
C PRO A 40 -12.28 0.52 2.83
N LEU A 41 -12.21 1.70 3.45
CA LEU A 41 -11.25 2.73 3.06
C LEU A 41 -9.79 2.28 3.22
N ALA A 42 -9.47 1.54 4.28
CA ALA A 42 -8.11 1.05 4.49
C ALA A 42 -7.73 0.01 3.42
N GLU A 43 -8.69 -0.81 2.98
CA GLU A 43 -8.48 -1.73 1.87
C GLU A 43 -8.23 -1.01 0.55
N ASP A 44 -9.04 0.00 0.23
CA ASP A 44 -8.86 0.84 -0.96
C ASP A 44 -7.47 1.50 -0.97
N LEU A 45 -7.07 2.11 0.15
CA LEU A 45 -5.74 2.75 0.27
C LEU A 45 -4.60 1.74 0.10
N ARG A 46 -4.69 0.54 0.69
CA ARG A 46 -3.69 -0.52 0.47
C ARG A 46 -3.63 -0.95 -0.99
N ASN A 47 -4.76 -1.02 -1.67
CA ASN A 47 -4.83 -1.35 -3.09
C ASN A 47 -4.19 -0.25 -3.95
N GLU A 48 -4.45 1.01 -3.65
CA GLU A 48 -3.89 2.16 -4.35
C GLU A 48 -2.37 2.25 -4.16
N ILE A 49 -1.87 2.14 -2.92
CA ILE A 49 -0.42 2.04 -2.63
C ILE A 49 0.22 0.93 -3.47
N ARG A 50 -0.45 -0.23 -3.58
CA ARG A 50 0.03 -1.37 -4.36
C ARG A 50 0.07 -1.10 -5.86
N GLN A 51 -0.87 -0.32 -6.41
CA GLN A 51 -0.85 0.13 -7.81
C GLN A 51 0.34 1.07 -8.03
N GLN A 52 0.48 2.09 -7.18
CA GLN A 52 1.56 3.06 -7.27
C GLN A 52 2.96 2.42 -7.22
N MET A 53 3.17 1.45 -6.34
CA MET A 53 4.43 0.71 -6.26
C MET A 53 4.71 -0.13 -7.53
N ARG A 54 3.67 -0.69 -8.17
CA ARG A 54 3.82 -1.41 -9.45
C ARG A 54 4.19 -0.47 -10.60
N GLU A 55 3.73 0.78 -10.54
CA GLU A 55 4.11 1.82 -11.49
C GLU A 55 5.56 2.29 -11.29
N GLY A 56 6.25 1.79 -10.26
CA GLY A 56 7.65 2.12 -9.97
C GLY A 56 7.83 3.33 -9.06
N LYS A 57 6.75 3.86 -8.47
CA LYS A 57 6.82 4.99 -7.54
C LYS A 57 7.59 4.63 -6.27
N SER A 58 8.32 5.61 -5.76
CA SER A 58 9.07 5.51 -4.51
C SER A 58 8.13 5.62 -3.29
N ASN A 59 8.60 5.20 -2.12
CA ASN A 59 7.79 5.24 -0.89
C ASN A 59 7.31 6.67 -0.57
N GLN A 60 8.16 7.68 -0.82
CA GLN A 60 7.81 9.07 -0.56
C GLN A 60 6.71 9.56 -1.50
N GLU A 61 6.78 9.22 -2.79
CA GLU A 61 5.74 9.58 -3.76
C GLU A 61 4.38 8.93 -3.43
N VAL A 62 4.40 7.73 -2.86
CA VAL A 62 3.19 7.04 -2.40
C VAL A 62 2.58 7.73 -1.17
N ILE A 63 3.41 8.27 -0.27
CA ILE A 63 2.96 8.96 0.95
C ILE A 63 2.43 10.37 0.63
N ASP A 64 3.02 11.03 -0.37
CA ASP A 64 2.70 12.41 -0.75
C ASP A 64 1.40 12.54 -1.57
N TYR A 65 0.91 11.43 -2.10
CA TYR A 65 -0.35 11.34 -2.86
C TYR A 65 -1.58 11.40 -1.95
#